data_AF-A0A9P5BA54-F1
#
_entry.id   AF-A0A9P5BA54-F1
#
_cell.length_a   1.000
_cell.length_b   1.000
_cell.length_c   1.000
_cell.angle_alpha   90.00
_cell.angle_beta   90.00
_cell.angle_gamma   90.00
#
_symmetry.space_group_name_H-M   'P 1'
#
loop_
_entity.id
_entity.type
_entity.pdbx_description
1 polymer ?
#
loop_
_entity_poly.entity_id
_entity_poly.type
_entity_poly.pdbx_seq_one_letter_code
_entity_poly.pdbx_strand_id
1 'polypeptide(L)'
;MIPPTPQEAGAPFLQKDTWNNTVLREQIVRAYIPIATRYESDEVDLVVKIYHDKDASNSGEMTRTIDLASMGSLIELKGLIGNFEYKGQGNCNTTGRDCYTKRFIMISGGSGIPPMIQILRAIAADVSDLTECLLLSGNRCEDILCKIQLDTLAKENTPGFV
;
A
#
# COMPACT_ATOMS: atom_id res chain seq x y z
N MET A 1 -9.19 9.24 -24.17
CA MET A 1 -8.52 9.82 -23.00
C MET A 1 -9.38 9.45 -21.81
N ILE A 2 -9.01 8.39 -21.09
CA ILE A 2 -9.73 7.93 -19.91
C ILE A 2 -9.23 8.82 -18.76
N PRO A 3 -10.09 9.47 -17.98
CA PRO A 3 -9.63 10.26 -16.84
C PRO A 3 -8.88 9.35 -15.84
N PRO A 4 -7.82 9.84 -15.17
CA PRO A 4 -7.20 9.08 -14.10
C PRO A 4 -8.29 8.72 -13.08
N THR A 5 -8.48 7.42 -12.86
CA THR A 5 -9.48 6.92 -11.92
C THR A 5 -9.00 7.26 -10.51
N PRO A 6 -9.86 7.73 -9.59
CA PRO A 6 -9.44 8.13 -8.25
C PRO A 6 -8.66 7.02 -7.55
N GLN A 7 -7.44 7.31 -7.09
CA GLN A 7 -6.71 6.39 -6.23
C GLN A 7 -7.22 6.56 -4.79
N GLU A 8 -8.07 5.64 -4.37
CA GLU A 8 -8.41 5.46 -2.95
C GLU A 8 -7.18 4.92 -2.22
N ALA A 9 -6.66 5.65 -1.23
CA ALA A 9 -5.71 5.09 -0.26
C ALA A 9 -6.50 4.29 0.79
N GLY A 10 -7.13 3.21 0.31
CA GLY A 10 -7.81 2.22 1.11
C GLY A 10 -6.97 0.96 1.23
N ALA A 11 -6.94 0.37 2.43
CA ALA A 11 -6.35 -0.94 2.64
C ALA A 11 -7.48 -1.97 2.71
N PRO A 12 -7.55 -3.01 1.85
CA PRO A 12 -8.29 -4.21 2.21
C PRO A 12 -7.71 -4.82 3.49
N PHE A 13 -8.57 -5.45 4.27
CA PHE A 13 -8.11 -6.31 5.35
C PHE A 13 -8.01 -7.75 4.85
N LEU A 14 -6.86 -8.39 5.07
CA LEU A 14 -6.73 -9.84 4.96
C LEU A 14 -7.27 -10.49 6.23
N GLN A 15 -8.14 -11.48 6.04
CA GLN A 15 -8.72 -12.31 7.08
C GLN A 15 -8.38 -13.78 6.82
N LYS A 16 -7.92 -14.48 7.85
CA LYS A 16 -7.77 -15.95 7.84
C LYS A 16 -8.13 -16.55 9.19
N ASP A 17 -8.84 -17.68 9.14
CA ASP A 17 -9.13 -18.52 10.29
C ASP A 17 -7.94 -19.43 10.60
N THR A 18 -7.45 -19.41 11.84
CA THR A 18 -6.38 -20.31 12.30
C THR A 18 -7.01 -21.54 12.96
N TRP A 19 -6.73 -22.74 12.43
CA TRP A 19 -7.17 -23.99 13.03
C TRP A 19 -6.16 -24.45 14.08
N ASN A 20 -6.49 -24.32 15.37
CA ASN A 20 -5.83 -25.07 16.43
C ASN A 20 -6.88 -25.80 17.25
N ASN A 21 -6.65 -27.10 17.42
CA ASN A 21 -7.55 -28.00 18.14
C ASN A 21 -7.77 -27.48 19.56
N THR A 22 -9.05 -27.24 19.89
CA THR A 22 -9.55 -26.93 21.24
C THR A 22 -9.07 -25.56 21.79
N VAL A 23 -10.01 -24.61 21.86
CA VAL A 23 -9.96 -23.29 22.55
C VAL A 23 -9.59 -22.08 21.66
N LEU A 24 -10.62 -21.25 21.39
CA LEU A 24 -10.65 -19.89 20.81
C LEU A 24 -10.25 -19.72 19.32
N ARG A 25 -11.24 -19.43 18.46
CA ARG A 25 -11.05 -18.91 17.10
C ARG A 25 -10.52 -17.47 17.19
N GLU A 26 -9.22 -17.27 17.16
CA GLU A 26 -8.67 -15.92 16.98
C GLU A 26 -8.57 -15.63 15.49
N GLN A 27 -9.49 -14.80 15.00
CA GLN A 27 -9.52 -14.35 13.62
C GLN A 27 -8.45 -13.26 13.44
N ILE A 28 -7.40 -13.55 12.67
CA ILE A 28 -6.34 -12.58 12.42
C ILE A 28 -6.80 -11.70 11.27
N VAL A 29 -6.98 -10.41 11.55
CA VAL A 29 -7.34 -9.40 10.56
C VAL A 29 -6.24 -8.34 10.49
N ARG A 30 -5.71 -8.07 9.29
CA ARG A 30 -4.64 -7.09 9.07
C ARG A 30 -4.86 -6.29 7.79
N ALA A 31 -4.62 -4.98 7.87
CA ALA A 31 -4.72 -4.08 6.72
C ALA A 31 -3.49 -4.22 5.82
N TYR A 32 -3.72 -4.35 4.51
CA TYR A 32 -2.68 -4.33 3.48
C TYR A 32 -3.11 -3.37 2.39
N ILE A 33 -2.17 -2.59 1.85
CA ILE A 33 -2.47 -1.64 0.76
C ILE A 33 -1.97 -2.26 -0.54
N PRO A 34 -2.83 -2.45 -1.56
CA PRO A 34 -2.42 -3.07 -2.81
C PRO A 34 -1.44 -2.16 -3.54
N ILE A 35 -0.40 -2.70 -4.13
CA ILE A 35 0.51 -1.88 -4.93
C ILE A 35 0.03 -1.71 -6.36
N ALA A 36 -0.79 -2.62 -6.86
CA ALA A 36 -1.43 -2.50 -8.15
C ALA A 36 -2.85 -3.05 -8.06
N THR A 37 -3.79 -2.27 -8.58
CA THR A 37 -5.13 -2.75 -8.89
C THR A 37 -5.22 -2.70 -10.40
N ARG A 38 -5.10 -3.85 -11.04
CA ARG A 38 -5.31 -3.97 -12.48
C ARG A 38 -6.82 -4.07 -12.67
N TYR A 39 -7.49 -2.95 -12.91
CA TYR A 39 -8.97 -2.92 -13.05
C TYR A 39 -9.50 -3.84 -14.17
N GLU A 40 -8.64 -4.27 -15.09
CA GLU A 40 -8.97 -5.19 -16.19
C GLU A 40 -8.74 -6.68 -15.84
N SER A 41 -8.25 -7.00 -14.63
CA SER A 41 -8.06 -8.37 -14.16
C SER A 41 -8.58 -8.55 -12.74
N ASP A 42 -9.14 -9.71 -12.43
CA ASP A 42 -9.59 -10.07 -11.07
C ASP A 42 -8.43 -10.38 -10.10
N GLU A 43 -7.25 -9.77 -10.33
CA GLU A 43 -6.01 -9.99 -9.60
C GLU A 43 -5.62 -8.75 -8.80
N VAL A 44 -5.06 -8.97 -7.60
CA VAL A 44 -4.56 -7.93 -6.71
C VAL A 44 -3.13 -8.23 -6.29
N ASP A 45 -2.24 -7.27 -6.48
CA ASP A 45 -0.84 -7.39 -6.08
C ASP A 45 -0.62 -6.78 -4.70
N LEU A 46 -0.24 -7.61 -3.73
CA LEU A 46 0.14 -7.18 -2.38
C LEU A 46 1.65 -7.30 -2.18
N VAL A 47 2.26 -6.28 -1.61
CA VAL A 47 3.64 -6.37 -1.08
C VAL A 47 3.55 -6.64 0.40
N VAL A 48 4.00 -7.82 0.81
CA VAL A 48 4.00 -8.24 2.21
C VAL A 48 5.43 -8.47 2.66
N LYS A 49 5.85 -7.71 3.67
CA LYS A 49 7.12 -7.94 4.32
C LYS A 49 7.00 -9.08 5.32
N ILE A 50 7.74 -10.15 5.09
CA ILE A 50 7.74 -11.30 6.01
C ILE A 50 8.65 -10.99 7.20
N TYR A 51 8.07 -11.08 8.39
CA TYR A 51 8.77 -10.87 9.66
C TYR A 51 9.12 -12.24 10.23
N HIS A 52 10.30 -12.74 9.90
CA HIS A 52 10.84 -13.97 10.49
C HIS A 52 11.46 -13.63 11.85
N ASP A 53 10.68 -13.72 12.92
CA ASP A 53 11.23 -13.52 14.26
C ASP A 53 12.04 -14.71 14.74
N LYS A 54 13.08 -14.40 15.52
CA LYS A 54 13.88 -15.38 16.28
C LYS A 54 13.27 -15.71 17.64
N ASP A 55 12.38 -14.85 18.15
CA ASP A 55 11.68 -15.00 19.43
C ASP A 55 10.16 -15.11 19.23
N ALA A 56 9.56 -16.15 19.80
CA ALA A 56 8.17 -16.54 19.57
C ALA A 56 7.11 -15.54 20.08
N SER A 57 7.51 -14.49 20.80
CA SER A 57 6.59 -13.51 21.42
C SER A 57 6.16 -12.37 20.49
N ASN A 58 6.81 -12.19 19.34
CA ASN A 58 6.54 -11.06 18.43
C ASN A 58 6.27 -11.45 16.97
N SER A 59 6.23 -12.76 16.67
CA SER A 59 6.12 -13.23 15.29
C SER A 59 4.85 -12.70 14.63
N GLY A 60 4.99 -12.03 13.48
CA GLY A 60 3.86 -11.53 12.70
C GLY A 60 2.97 -12.69 12.24
N GLU A 61 1.88 -12.95 12.95
CA GLU A 61 1.06 -14.14 12.72
C GLU A 61 0.48 -14.19 11.31
N MET A 62 -0.02 -13.05 10.79
CA MET A 62 -0.51 -12.95 9.42
C MET A 62 0.61 -13.13 8.39
N THR A 63 1.78 -12.53 8.61
CA THR A 63 2.88 -12.61 7.62
C THR A 63 3.46 -14.02 7.57
N ARG A 64 3.60 -14.70 8.70
CA ARG A 64 3.94 -16.13 8.76
C ARG A 64 2.89 -17.01 8.09
N THR A 65 1.63 -16.67 8.27
CA THR A 65 0.51 -17.41 7.68
C THR A 65 0.48 -17.32 6.16
N ILE A 66 0.85 -16.15 5.61
CA ILE A 66 0.99 -15.93 4.17
C ILE A 66 2.23 -16.65 3.63
N ASP A 67 3.36 -16.58 4.35
CA ASP A 67 4.62 -17.25 3.98
C ASP A 67 4.47 -18.78 3.88
N LEU A 68 3.68 -19.38 4.76
CA LEU A 68 3.40 -20.83 4.79
C LEU A 68 2.25 -21.25 3.85
N ALA A 69 1.55 -20.32 3.22
CA ALA A 69 0.41 -20.64 2.36
C ALA A 69 0.90 -21.27 1.05
N SER A 70 0.31 -22.41 0.68
CA SER A 70 0.56 -23.00 -0.64
C SER A 70 -0.19 -22.24 -1.72
N MET A 71 0.33 -22.26 -2.95
CA MET A 71 -0.39 -21.75 -4.11
C MET A 71 -1.80 -22.34 -4.19
N GLY A 72 -2.79 -21.51 -4.50
CA GLY A 72 -4.21 -21.89 -4.50
C GLY A 72 -4.90 -21.81 -3.13
N SER A 73 -4.17 -21.46 -2.05
CA SER A 73 -4.79 -21.15 -0.76
C SER A 73 -5.72 -19.95 -0.88
N LEU A 74 -6.88 -20.02 -0.23
CA LEU A 74 -7.83 -18.92 -0.19
C LEU A 74 -7.49 -17.96 0.96
N ILE A 75 -7.59 -16.66 0.69
CA ILE A 75 -7.51 -15.59 1.70
C ILE A 75 -8.71 -14.67 1.48
N GLU A 76 -9.38 -14.29 2.57
CA GLU A 76 -10.50 -13.37 2.49
C GLU A 76 -10.01 -11.93 2.48
N LEU A 77 -10.49 -11.16 1.50
CA LEU A 77 -10.26 -9.73 1.39
C LEU A 77 -11.53 -9.01 1.79
N LYS A 78 -11.49 -8.26 2.88
CA LYS A 78 -12.53 -7.28 3.22
C LYS A 78 -12.18 -5.97 2.55
N GLY A 79 -13.17 -5.36 1.88
CA GLY A 79 -13.02 -4.26 0.91
C GLY A 79 -12.15 -3.07 1.33
N LEU A 80 -11.88 -2.19 0.36
CA LEU A 80 -11.04 -1.01 0.55
C LEU A 80 -11.62 -0.11 1.64
N ILE A 81 -10.90 -0.01 2.75
CA ILE A 81 -11.25 0.89 3.85
C ILE A 81 -10.11 1.90 3.95
N GLY A 82 -10.43 3.16 3.63
CA GLY A 82 -9.50 4.28 3.65
C GLY A 82 -10.26 5.58 3.89
N ASN A 83 -9.63 6.49 4.63
CA ASN A 83 -10.18 7.83 4.87
C ASN A 83 -9.56 8.87 3.94
N PHE A 84 -8.69 8.46 3.01
CA PHE A 84 -7.98 9.35 2.11
C PHE A 84 -8.16 8.87 0.66
N GLU A 85 -8.49 9.81 -0.21
CA GLU A 85 -8.63 9.60 -1.65
C GLU A 85 -7.87 10.71 -2.37
N TYR A 86 -7.03 10.34 -3.32
CA TYR A 86 -6.42 11.30 -4.24
C TYR A 86 -7.23 11.35 -5.53
N LYS A 87 -7.78 12.52 -5.82
CA LYS A 87 -8.69 12.77 -6.96
C LYS A 87 -7.95 13.32 -8.18
N GLY A 88 -6.62 13.47 -8.11
CA GLY A 88 -5.78 14.03 -9.18
C GLY A 88 -5.65 15.55 -9.11
N GLN A 89 -4.57 16.07 -9.69
CA GLN A 89 -4.27 17.49 -9.84
C GLN A 89 -4.31 18.26 -8.53
N GLY A 90 -3.79 17.62 -7.47
CA GLY A 90 -3.72 18.16 -6.12
C GLY A 90 -5.03 18.06 -5.33
N ASN A 91 -6.12 17.63 -5.94
CA ASN A 91 -7.41 17.44 -5.27
C ASN A 91 -7.39 16.14 -4.46
N CYS A 92 -7.89 16.22 -3.22
CA CYS A 92 -7.97 15.10 -2.30
C CYS A 92 -9.30 15.12 -1.54
N ASN A 93 -9.68 13.98 -0.98
CA ASN A 93 -10.71 13.90 0.04
C ASN A 93 -10.12 13.26 1.29
N THR A 94 -10.38 13.86 2.46
CA THR A 94 -10.01 13.30 3.76
C THR A 94 -11.24 13.24 4.66
N THR A 95 -11.67 12.04 5.02
CA THR A 95 -12.82 11.80 5.91
C THR A 95 -14.07 12.59 5.46
N GLY A 96 -14.37 12.55 4.16
CA GLY A 96 -15.52 13.22 3.57
C GLY A 96 -15.35 14.73 3.34
N ARG A 97 -14.15 15.28 3.55
CA ARG A 97 -13.85 16.69 3.27
C ARG A 97 -12.91 16.81 2.09
N ASP A 98 -13.35 17.55 1.08
CA ASP A 98 -12.48 17.87 -0.05
C ASP A 98 -11.38 18.85 0.38
N CYS A 99 -10.19 18.60 -0.14
CA CYS A 99 -8.98 19.37 0.09
C CYS A 99 -8.21 19.55 -1.20
N TYR A 100 -7.34 20.55 -1.22
CA TYR A 100 -6.41 20.79 -2.31
C TYR A 100 -5.00 20.97 -1.74
N THR A 101 -4.02 20.30 -2.34
CA THR A 101 -2.61 20.47 -1.99
C THR A 101 -1.76 20.65 -3.24
N LYS A 102 -0.82 21.58 -3.16
CA LYS A 102 0.20 21.78 -4.20
C LYS A 102 1.41 20.88 -3.98
N ARG A 103 1.64 20.47 -2.73
CA ARG A 103 2.81 19.69 -2.33
C ARG A 103 2.45 18.69 -1.25
N PHE A 104 2.77 17.42 -1.48
CA PHE A 104 2.77 16.40 -0.45
C PHE A 104 4.13 16.29 0.22
N ILE A 105 4.11 16.20 1.54
CA ILE A 105 5.26 15.79 2.34
C ILE A 105 4.91 14.43 2.94
N MET A 106 5.53 13.40 2.39
CA MET A 106 5.25 12.01 2.70
C MET A 106 6.35 11.46 3.60
N ILE A 107 5.97 10.83 4.70
CA ILE A 107 6.90 10.16 5.61
C ILE A 107 6.47 8.70 5.71
N SER A 108 7.40 7.79 5.44
CA SER A 108 7.16 6.35 5.48
C SER A 108 8.30 5.61 6.17
N GLY A 109 8.03 4.41 6.65
CA GLY A 109 9.07 3.49 7.07
C GLY A 109 8.65 2.03 6.90
N GLY A 110 9.60 1.19 6.44
CA GLY A 110 9.38 -0.23 6.20
C GLY A 110 8.15 -0.50 5.34
N SER A 111 7.21 -1.29 5.87
CA SER A 111 5.96 -1.66 5.19
C SER A 111 4.95 -0.53 5.00
N GLY A 112 5.24 0.70 5.45
CA GLY A 112 4.40 1.88 5.25
C GLY A 112 4.55 2.56 3.88
N ILE A 113 5.42 2.06 3.01
CA ILE A 113 5.66 2.65 1.68
C ILE A 113 4.50 2.52 0.66
N PRO A 114 3.68 1.44 0.64
CA PRO A 114 2.67 1.26 -0.42
C PRO A 114 1.68 2.42 -0.64
N PRO A 115 1.09 3.06 0.39
CA PRO A 115 0.18 4.20 0.15
C PRO A 115 0.88 5.38 -0.53
N MET A 116 2.17 5.61 -0.23
CA MET A 116 2.92 6.70 -0.85
C MET A 116 3.13 6.41 -2.33
N ILE A 117 3.46 5.17 -2.69
CA ILE A 117 3.65 4.77 -4.09
C ILE A 117 2.36 4.89 -4.89
N GLN A 118 1.19 4.59 -4.31
CA GLN A 118 -0.08 4.77 -5.01
C GLN A 118 -0.31 6.23 -5.41
N ILE A 119 -0.07 7.17 -4.49
CA ILE A 119 -0.22 8.61 -4.76
C ILE A 119 0.83 9.08 -5.78
N LEU A 120 2.09 8.68 -5.60
CA LEU A 120 3.17 9.06 -6.53
C LEU A 120 2.89 8.57 -7.96
N ARG A 121 2.35 7.36 -8.12
CA ARG A 121 1.94 6.82 -9.42
C ARG A 121 0.74 7.54 -10.01
N ALA A 122 -0.23 7.91 -9.18
CA ALA A 122 -1.40 8.69 -9.61
C ALA A 122 -0.96 9.99 -10.28
N ILE A 123 -0.08 10.73 -9.60
CA ILE A 123 0.49 11.99 -10.09
C ILE A 123 1.31 11.75 -11.36
N ALA A 124 2.22 10.77 -11.34
CA ALA A 124 3.09 10.47 -12.48
C ALA A 124 2.32 10.02 -13.75
N ALA A 125 1.13 9.43 -13.58
CA ALA A 125 0.30 8.98 -14.69
C ALA A 125 -0.43 10.11 -15.42
N ASP A 126 -0.65 11.26 -14.77
CA ASP A 126 -1.26 12.44 -15.38
C ASP A 126 -0.20 13.52 -15.61
N VAL A 127 0.23 13.69 -16.85
CA VAL A 127 1.21 14.72 -17.26
C VAL A 127 0.75 16.15 -16.99
N SER A 128 -0.55 16.37 -16.76
CA SER A 128 -1.10 17.68 -16.40
C SER A 128 -1.12 17.93 -14.88
N ASP A 129 -0.84 16.91 -14.09
CA ASP A 129 -0.74 17.00 -12.65
C ASP A 129 0.62 17.53 -12.22
N LEU A 130 0.63 18.78 -11.75
CA LEU A 130 1.84 19.48 -11.29
C LEU A 130 2.04 19.38 -9.77
N THR A 131 1.38 18.43 -9.10
CA THR A 131 1.51 18.26 -7.65
C THR A 131 2.91 17.80 -7.27
N GLU A 132 3.59 18.57 -6.43
CA GLU A 132 4.94 18.24 -5.98
C GLU A 132 4.92 17.20 -4.85
N CYS A 133 5.94 16.36 -4.77
CA CYS A 133 6.04 15.33 -3.73
C CYS A 133 7.46 15.24 -3.15
N LEU A 134 7.56 15.35 -1.82
CA LEU A 134 8.76 15.04 -1.05
C LEU A 134 8.51 13.77 -0.25
N LEU A 135 9.28 12.72 -0.49
CA LEU A 135 9.17 11.45 0.23
C LEU A 135 10.41 11.19 1.09
N LEU A 136 10.19 11.12 2.40
CA LEU A 136 11.19 10.68 3.38
C LEU A 136 10.87 9.24 3.77
N SER A 137 11.73 8.30 3.39
CA SER A 137 11.58 6.88 3.71
C SER A 137 12.68 6.38 4.64
N GLY A 138 12.30 6.06 5.88
CA GLY A 138 13.20 5.51 6.89
C GLY A 138 13.17 3.98 6.91
N ASN A 139 14.30 3.33 6.61
CA ASN A 139 14.41 1.87 6.59
C ASN A 139 15.67 1.40 7.32
N ARG A 140 15.66 0.14 7.79
CA ARG A 140 16.90 -0.55 8.18
C ARG A 140 17.70 -0.88 6.91
N CYS A 141 19.02 -1.03 7.03
CA CYS A 141 19.90 -1.22 5.87
C CYS A 141 19.43 -2.40 5.00
N GLU A 142 19.42 -2.20 3.68
CA GLU A 142 19.04 -3.18 2.64
C GLU A 142 17.56 -3.60 2.57
N ASP A 143 16.67 -2.97 3.35
CA ASP A 143 15.27 -3.40 3.53
C ASP A 143 14.26 -2.40 2.93
N ILE A 144 14.62 -1.75 1.82
CA ILE A 144 13.76 -0.76 1.16
C ILE A 144 12.78 -1.49 0.24
N LEU A 145 11.55 -1.65 0.73
CA LEU A 145 10.46 -2.19 -0.08
C LEU A 145 10.18 -1.27 -1.28
N CYS A 146 9.91 -1.89 -2.43
CA CYS A 146 9.58 -1.20 -3.69
C CYS A 146 10.64 -0.20 -4.18
N LYS A 147 11.92 -0.40 -3.83
CA LYS A 147 13.03 0.49 -4.20
C LYS A 147 13.09 0.75 -5.71
N ILE A 148 12.97 -0.29 -6.53
CA ILE A 148 13.06 -0.17 -8.00
C ILE A 148 11.94 0.74 -8.52
N GLN A 149 10.72 0.57 -8.01
CA GLN A 149 9.57 1.37 -8.42
C GLN A 149 9.74 2.85 -8.01
N LEU A 150 10.30 3.11 -6.83
CA LEU A 150 10.65 4.47 -6.39
C LEU A 150 11.74 5.10 -7.26
N ASP A 151 12.82 4.35 -7.54
CA ASP A 151 13.93 4.81 -8.39
C ASP A 151 13.44 5.14 -9.81
N THR A 152 12.52 4.33 -10.35
CA THR A 152 11.91 4.58 -11.67
C THR A 152 11.08 5.87 -11.65
N LEU A 153 10.18 6.03 -10.67
CA LEU A 153 9.35 7.23 -10.54
C LEU A 153 10.18 8.51 -10.38
N ALA A 154 11.28 8.44 -9.64
CA ALA A 154 12.21 9.55 -9.44
C ALA A 154 12.96 9.94 -10.72
N LYS A 155 13.26 8.98 -11.61
CA LYS A 155 13.93 9.24 -12.89
C LYS A 155 12.97 9.83 -13.93
N GLU A 156 11.73 9.36 -13.94
CA GLU A 156 10.72 9.76 -14.93
C GLU A 156 10.17 11.18 -14.68
N ASN A 157 10.16 11.64 -13.42
CA ASN A 157 9.62 12.95 -13.04
C ASN A 157 10.72 13.94 -12.61
N THR A 158 11.30 14.64 -13.58
CA THR A 158 12.23 15.76 -13.34
C THR A 158 11.58 17.06 -13.82
N PRO A 159 10.61 17.65 -13.07
CA PRO A 159 10.94 18.55 -11.96
C PRO A 159 9.90 18.50 -10.81
N GLY A 160 10.27 18.00 -9.62
CA GLY A 160 9.36 18.00 -8.47
C GLY A 160 9.64 16.94 -7.40
N PHE A 161 10.51 15.97 -7.68
CA PHE A 161 11.04 15.03 -6.70
C PHE A 161 12.32 15.59 -6.06
N VAL A 162 12.26 15.85 -4.75
CA VAL A 162 13.41 16.10 -3.86
C VAL A 162 13.28 15.13 -2.68
#